data_AF-A0A6M2DGI8-F1
#
_entry.id   AF-A0A6M2DGI8-F1
#
_cell.length_a   1.000
_cell.length_b   1.000
_cell.length_c   1.000
_cell.angle_alpha   90.00
_cell.angle_beta   90.00
_cell.angle_gamma   90.00
#
_symmetry.space_group_name_H-M   'P 1'
#
loop_
_entity.id
_entity.type
_entity.pdbx_description
1 polymer ?
#
loop_
_entity_poly.entity_id
_entity_poly.type
_entity_poly.pdbx_seq_one_letter_code
_entity_poly.pdbx_strand_id
1 'polypeptide(L)'
;LAPCPDFVWILKKHFKIKNISAEKCSIIFPQKGAAFRPLIYNADETELLPENHEGAYKVPHGNDVIFTCKQHEITDESVHSITVNCRNGELVDADGQTIDPTDISCQLRVLELHPMLSPKCNGNLARYQFYKSGSQEKYTVAETCYDTIRNIPIYSHYKVALPPQYLESEDVSAASFMSAVDILSVYRSDEINKKISKILGNGHTRSSNVLYTVSLIPKEHLHTQFKDVSRRAHNLITLWDNVLYGNFENLVQDIRKLRKHQRTLEIFSGVSQTPAQLTNTKGKLTDLYLNVKRNSKSFPVPEFYWAVVYERESQKAVAFIIRNNLEGSNTNDLCTNICDDLNWIENLKLNNNYNNAELGQTTCCTIQELVQIINHVPSLHDINTNDGK
;
A
#
# COMPACT_ATOMS: atom_id res chain seq x y z
N LEU A 1 1.78 32.28 -89.39
CA LEU A 1 2.85 32.19 -88.36
C LEU A 1 2.21 31.75 -87.05
N ALA A 2 2.49 30.54 -86.60
CA ALA A 2 2.52 30.15 -85.18
C ALA A 2 4.00 30.20 -84.73
N PRO A 3 4.40 30.06 -83.44
CA PRO A 3 3.65 29.71 -82.21
C PRO A 3 3.75 30.86 -81.16
N CYS A 4 3.63 30.75 -79.82
CA CYS A 4 3.32 29.69 -78.83
C CYS A 4 2.71 30.36 -77.55
N PRO A 5 2.15 29.63 -76.56
CA PRO A 5 1.67 30.20 -75.30
C PRO A 5 2.63 29.94 -74.11
N ASP A 6 2.81 30.92 -73.22
CA ASP A 6 3.56 30.74 -71.97
C ASP A 6 2.66 30.37 -70.78
N PHE A 7 3.03 29.29 -70.12
CA PHE A 7 2.40 28.76 -68.91
C PHE A 7 2.70 29.62 -67.68
N VAL A 8 1.67 30.11 -66.98
CA VAL A 8 1.81 30.55 -65.58
C VAL A 8 1.33 29.43 -64.65
N TRP A 9 2.29 28.62 -64.16
CA TRP A 9 2.04 27.66 -63.09
C TRP A 9 1.82 28.39 -61.75
N ILE A 10 0.57 28.49 -61.31
CA ILE A 10 0.26 28.92 -59.94
C ILE A 10 0.64 27.80 -58.98
N LEU A 11 1.78 27.95 -58.31
CA LEU A 11 2.18 27.13 -57.19
C LEU A 11 1.24 27.35 -56.00
N LYS A 12 0.15 26.58 -55.93
CA LYS A 12 -0.61 26.37 -54.68
C LYS A 12 0.27 25.66 -53.66
N LYS A 13 1.10 26.44 -52.95
CA LYS A 13 1.84 25.99 -51.75
C LYS A 13 0.81 25.46 -50.74
N HIS A 14 0.64 24.15 -50.71
CA HIS A 14 -0.14 23.48 -49.68
C HIS A 14 0.65 23.57 -48.37
N PHE A 15 0.35 24.59 -47.56
CA PHE A 15 0.67 24.54 -46.14
C PHE A 15 -0.12 23.40 -45.51
N LYS A 16 0.45 22.20 -45.53
CA LYS A 16 0.11 21.18 -44.53
C LYS A 16 0.53 21.77 -43.19
N ILE A 17 -0.42 22.32 -42.44
CA ILE A 17 -0.28 22.49 -41.00
C ILE A 17 -0.09 21.07 -40.47
N LYS A 18 1.18 20.74 -40.21
CA LYS A 18 1.51 19.53 -39.46
C LYS A 18 0.98 19.82 -38.06
N ASN A 19 -0.12 19.18 -37.66
CA ASN A 19 -0.51 19.14 -36.25
C ASN A 19 0.64 18.46 -35.52
N ILE A 20 1.57 19.26 -35.00
CA ILE A 20 2.53 18.83 -34.01
C ILE A 20 1.66 18.50 -32.81
N SER A 21 1.47 17.20 -32.55
CA SER A 21 0.83 16.74 -31.33
C SER A 21 1.70 17.24 -30.19
N ALA A 22 1.24 18.29 -29.51
CA ALA A 22 2.04 18.98 -28.52
C ALA A 22 2.47 18.01 -27.42
N GLU A 23 3.78 17.91 -27.17
CA GLU A 23 4.33 16.81 -26.40
C GLU A 23 3.99 16.93 -24.90
N LYS A 24 3.65 15.79 -24.29
CA LYS A 24 3.33 15.70 -22.87
C LYS A 24 4.61 15.61 -22.06
N CYS A 25 4.66 16.35 -20.96
CA CYS A 25 5.80 16.34 -20.05
C CYS A 25 5.78 15.06 -19.21
N SER A 26 6.97 14.57 -18.86
CA SER A 26 7.16 13.30 -18.16
C SER A 26 8.07 13.50 -16.95
N ILE A 27 7.47 13.68 -15.78
CA ILE A 27 8.20 13.80 -14.52
C ILE A 27 8.61 12.41 -14.04
N ILE A 28 9.91 12.18 -13.90
CA ILE A 28 10.48 10.95 -13.34
C ILE A 28 11.47 11.38 -12.26
N PHE A 29 11.25 10.97 -11.02
CA PHE A 29 12.21 11.22 -9.94
C PHE A 29 13.26 10.10 -9.88
N PRO A 30 14.53 10.41 -9.58
CA PRO A 30 15.55 9.38 -9.42
C PRO A 30 15.17 8.43 -8.28
N GLN A 31 15.38 7.13 -8.53
CA GLN A 31 15.12 6.05 -7.56
C GLN A 31 16.19 5.95 -6.47
N LYS A 32 17.31 6.67 -6.62
CA LYS A 32 18.41 6.72 -5.66
C LYS A 32 18.91 8.16 -5.54
N GLY A 33 18.72 8.75 -4.38
CA GLY A 33 19.12 10.12 -4.05
C GLY A 33 18.51 10.52 -2.71
N ALA A 34 19.22 11.29 -1.89
CA ALA A 34 18.77 11.65 -0.53
C ALA A 34 17.72 12.78 -0.48
N ALA A 35 17.38 13.35 -1.63
CA ALA A 35 16.38 14.40 -1.77
C ALA A 35 14.97 13.92 -1.36
N PHE A 36 14.29 14.64 -0.48
CA PHE A 36 12.90 14.33 -0.16
C PHE A 36 11.99 14.82 -1.29
N ARG A 37 11.21 13.92 -1.87
CA ARG A 37 10.32 14.23 -3.01
C ARG A 37 9.18 15.17 -2.54
N PRO A 38 8.89 16.27 -3.27
CA PRO A 38 7.72 17.11 -3.03
C PRO A 38 6.41 16.38 -3.32
N LEU A 39 5.31 16.88 -2.77
CA LEU A 39 3.98 16.46 -3.21
C LEU A 39 3.66 17.08 -4.56
N ILE A 40 3.19 16.26 -5.50
CA ILE A 40 2.80 16.72 -6.84
C ILE A 40 1.27 16.76 -6.96
N TYR A 41 0.71 17.94 -7.25
CA TYR A 41 -0.72 18.19 -7.43
C TYR A 41 -1.05 18.68 -8.84
N ASN A 42 -2.31 18.56 -9.23
CA ASN A 42 -2.89 19.31 -10.35
C ASN A 42 -2.87 20.84 -10.11
N ALA A 43 -3.12 21.61 -11.17
CA ALA A 43 -3.12 23.08 -11.16
C ALA A 43 -4.01 23.73 -10.07
N ASP A 44 -5.13 23.08 -9.71
CA ASP A 44 -6.08 23.60 -8.72
C ASP A 44 -5.74 23.21 -7.27
N GLU A 45 -4.60 22.52 -7.05
CA GLU A 45 -4.17 21.91 -5.78
C GLU A 45 -5.17 20.91 -5.13
N THR A 46 -6.15 20.42 -5.89
CA THR A 46 -7.24 19.57 -5.36
C THR A 46 -6.89 18.08 -5.31
N GLU A 47 -6.08 17.59 -6.24
CA GLU A 47 -5.77 16.18 -6.42
C GLU A 47 -4.28 15.92 -6.61
N LEU A 48 -3.74 14.92 -5.89
CA LEU A 48 -2.39 14.43 -6.13
C LEU A 48 -2.33 13.79 -7.52
N LEU A 49 -1.34 14.17 -8.32
CA LEU A 49 -1.16 13.61 -9.66
C LEU A 49 -0.81 12.11 -9.57
N PRO A 50 -1.50 11.25 -10.33
CA PRO A 50 -1.16 9.84 -10.41
C PRO A 50 0.06 9.65 -11.31
N GLU A 51 0.94 8.75 -10.88
CA GLU A 51 2.03 8.20 -11.68
C GLU A 51 1.47 7.22 -12.74
N ASN A 52 2.23 6.90 -13.79
CA ASN A 52 1.92 5.86 -14.77
C ASN A 52 2.66 4.53 -14.50
N HIS A 53 2.40 3.50 -15.30
CA HIS A 53 3.02 2.16 -15.14
C HIS A 53 4.55 2.13 -15.26
N GLU A 54 5.17 3.20 -15.77
CA GLU A 54 6.61 3.35 -16.01
C GLU A 54 7.33 4.09 -14.88
N GLY A 55 6.61 4.55 -13.85
CA GLY A 55 7.18 5.41 -12.80
C GLY A 55 7.17 6.91 -13.12
N ALA A 56 6.35 7.35 -14.08
CA ALA A 56 6.33 8.73 -14.58
C ALA A 56 4.98 9.43 -14.38
N TYR A 57 4.97 10.66 -13.87
CA TYR A 57 3.78 11.51 -13.89
C TYR A 57 3.70 12.21 -15.25
N LYS A 58 2.58 12.06 -15.96
CA LYS A 58 2.40 12.60 -17.32
C LYS A 58 1.50 13.84 -17.27
N VAL A 59 2.06 15.00 -17.59
CA VAL A 59 1.33 16.28 -17.62
C VAL A 59 0.97 16.61 -19.08
N PRO A 60 -0.30 16.90 -19.41
CA PRO A 60 -0.67 17.34 -20.75
C PRO A 60 -0.03 18.68 -21.12
N HIS A 61 0.27 18.90 -22.40
CA HIS A 61 0.73 20.19 -22.89
C HIS A 61 -0.25 21.32 -22.52
N GLY A 62 0.27 22.40 -21.97
CA GLY A 62 -0.47 23.59 -21.57
C GLY A 62 -1.07 23.51 -20.16
N ASN A 63 -1.03 22.36 -19.51
CA ASN A 63 -1.47 22.22 -18.12
C ASN A 63 -0.36 22.61 -17.14
N ASP A 64 -0.77 23.23 -16.04
CA ASP A 64 0.08 23.47 -14.88
C ASP A 64 0.11 22.26 -13.93
N VAL A 65 1.23 22.14 -13.23
CA VAL A 65 1.49 21.17 -12.16
C VAL A 65 2.17 21.88 -10.99
N ILE A 66 1.77 21.52 -9.77
CA ILE A 66 2.26 22.16 -8.54
C ILE A 66 3.08 21.15 -7.76
N PHE A 67 4.32 21.51 -7.45
CA PHE A 67 5.18 20.78 -6.53
C PHE A 67 5.18 21.51 -5.19
N THR A 68 4.89 20.83 -4.07
CA THR A 68 4.84 21.49 -2.75
C THR A 68 5.49 20.67 -1.63
N CYS A 69 6.20 21.40 -0.76
CA CYS A 69 6.84 20.91 0.46
C CYS A 69 6.09 21.38 1.73
N LYS A 70 5.13 22.30 1.58
CA LYS A 70 4.04 22.63 2.53
C LYS A 70 4.43 23.27 3.86
N GLN A 71 5.13 22.55 4.73
CA GLN A 71 5.73 23.04 5.98
C GLN A 71 7.25 22.92 5.97
N HIS A 72 7.78 22.35 4.90
CA HIS A 72 9.19 22.23 4.64
C HIS A 72 9.50 23.12 3.45
N GLU A 73 10.69 23.71 3.44
CA GLU A 73 11.17 24.50 2.32
C GLU A 73 11.60 23.57 1.18
N ILE A 74 11.49 24.08 -0.05
CA ILE A 74 12.29 23.59 -1.18
C ILE A 74 13.78 23.95 -0.89
N THR A 75 14.72 23.48 -1.69
CA THR A 75 16.16 23.79 -1.55
C THR A 75 16.54 25.29 -1.61
N ASP A 76 15.59 26.19 -1.83
CA ASP A 76 15.70 27.65 -1.67
C ASP A 76 14.84 28.09 -0.46
N GLU A 77 15.45 28.81 0.50
CA GLU A 77 15.06 28.93 1.92
C GLU A 77 13.78 29.75 2.22
N SER A 78 12.84 29.82 1.27
CA SER A 78 11.53 30.46 1.46
C SER A 78 10.40 29.87 0.60
N VAL A 79 10.73 29.05 -0.42
CA VAL A 79 9.75 28.55 -1.39
C VAL A 79 9.12 27.25 -0.89
N HIS A 80 7.83 27.29 -0.58
CA HIS A 80 7.07 26.12 -0.09
C HIS A 80 6.30 25.37 -1.19
N SER A 81 6.18 25.99 -2.36
CA SER A 81 5.49 25.47 -3.54
C SER A 81 5.97 26.16 -4.81
N ILE A 82 6.13 25.42 -5.89
CA ILE A 82 6.41 25.93 -7.23
C ILE A 82 5.36 25.41 -8.22
N THR A 83 4.81 26.31 -9.04
CA THR A 83 3.92 26.00 -10.16
C THR A 83 4.74 26.04 -11.44
N VAL A 84 4.66 24.99 -12.26
CA VAL A 84 5.29 24.95 -13.59
C VAL A 84 4.30 24.48 -14.64
N ASN A 85 4.42 25.04 -15.84
CA ASN A 85 3.58 24.75 -16.99
C ASN A 85 4.26 23.72 -17.90
N CYS A 86 3.52 22.76 -18.44
CA CYS A 86 4.06 21.82 -19.43
C CYS A 86 4.06 22.42 -20.84
N ARG A 87 5.24 22.68 -21.43
CA ARG A 87 5.39 23.20 -22.80
C ARG A 87 6.30 22.29 -23.63
N ASN A 88 5.71 21.68 -24.65
CA ASN A 88 6.35 20.75 -25.60
C ASN A 88 7.31 19.73 -24.95
N GLY A 89 6.84 19.00 -23.93
CA GLY A 89 7.62 17.99 -23.22
C GLY A 89 8.49 18.52 -22.07
N GLU A 90 8.78 19.82 -22.03
CA GLU A 90 9.54 20.49 -20.98
C GLU A 90 8.63 21.12 -19.92
N LEU A 91 9.05 21.12 -18.65
CA LEU A 91 8.42 21.93 -17.61
C LEU A 91 9.08 23.31 -17.61
N VAL A 92 8.26 24.37 -17.55
CA VAL A 92 8.76 25.74 -17.43
C VAL A 92 8.11 26.49 -16.28
N ASP A 93 8.87 27.35 -15.62
CA ASP A 93 8.37 28.23 -14.56
C ASP A 93 7.55 29.43 -15.11
N ALA A 94 7.19 30.35 -14.22
CA ALA A 94 6.45 31.57 -14.57
C ALA A 94 7.26 32.54 -15.45
N ASP A 95 8.59 32.56 -15.32
CA ASP A 95 9.50 33.37 -16.13
C ASP A 95 9.81 32.71 -17.49
N GLY A 96 9.41 31.45 -17.68
CA GLY A 96 9.61 30.67 -18.89
C GLY A 96 10.94 29.94 -18.94
N GLN A 97 11.64 29.78 -17.81
CA GLN A 97 12.86 28.99 -17.70
C GLN A 97 12.50 27.51 -17.61
N THR A 98 13.23 26.65 -18.32
CA THR A 98 13.07 25.20 -18.24
C THR A 98 13.57 24.68 -16.89
N ILE A 99 12.74 23.92 -16.19
CA ILE A 99 13.02 23.34 -14.87
C ILE A 99 13.19 21.82 -15.01
N ASP A 100 14.32 21.29 -14.55
CA ASP A 100 14.48 19.85 -14.37
C ASP A 100 13.70 19.42 -13.11
N PRO A 101 12.77 18.44 -13.19
CA PRO A 101 12.03 17.97 -12.02
C PRO A 101 12.93 17.45 -10.89
N THR A 102 14.15 17.03 -11.19
CA THR A 102 15.11 16.47 -10.22
C THR A 102 15.80 17.52 -9.35
N ASP A 103 15.81 18.78 -9.79
CA ASP A 103 16.28 19.92 -8.98
C ASP A 103 15.24 20.31 -7.90
N ILE A 104 13.96 19.96 -8.08
CA ILE A 104 12.89 20.25 -7.13
C ILE A 104 12.89 19.21 -6.00
N SER A 105 13.42 19.59 -4.84
CA SER A 105 13.42 18.75 -3.64
C SER A 105 13.11 19.51 -2.36
N CYS A 106 12.48 18.83 -1.40
CA CYS A 106 12.23 19.35 -0.07
C CYS A 106 13.42 19.12 0.85
N GLN A 107 13.65 20.06 1.77
CA GLN A 107 14.63 19.87 2.86
C GLN A 107 14.25 18.75 3.84
N LEU A 108 12.95 18.44 3.97
CA LEU A 108 12.39 17.45 4.89
C LEU A 108 11.26 16.64 4.24
N ARG A 109 10.98 15.44 4.75
CA ARG A 109 9.96 14.53 4.21
C ARG A 109 8.55 15.09 4.45
N VAL A 110 7.78 15.30 3.38
CA VAL A 110 6.40 15.83 3.46
C VAL A 110 5.42 14.87 4.16
N LEU A 111 5.67 13.56 4.09
CA LEU A 111 4.96 12.56 4.90
C LEU A 111 5.62 12.41 6.28
N GLU A 112 4.95 12.91 7.30
CA GLU A 112 5.36 12.83 8.70
C GLU A 112 4.86 11.54 9.36
N LEU A 113 5.70 10.95 10.22
CA LEU A 113 5.32 9.84 11.11
C LEU A 113 5.20 10.37 12.55
N HIS A 114 3.97 10.39 13.08
CA HIS A 114 3.66 10.79 14.46
C HIS A 114 3.38 9.56 15.32
N PRO A 115 4.31 9.11 16.18
CA PRO A 115 4.04 8.10 17.18
C PRO A 115 3.30 8.71 18.38
N MET A 116 2.24 8.07 18.85
CA MET A 116 1.49 8.50 20.02
C MET A 116 0.95 7.32 20.84
N LEU A 117 0.91 7.50 22.15
CA LEU A 117 0.09 6.66 23.03
C LEU A 117 -1.38 7.01 22.78
N SER A 118 -2.20 6.02 22.43
CA SER A 118 -3.63 6.22 22.15
C SER A 118 -4.43 5.23 22.97
N PRO A 119 -5.35 5.63 23.87
CA PRO A 119 -6.11 4.68 24.69
C PRO A 119 -7.07 3.78 23.87
N LYS A 120 -7.32 4.09 22.59
CA LYS A 120 -8.03 3.21 21.65
C LYS A 120 -7.14 2.09 21.08
N CYS A 121 -5.83 2.22 21.22
CA CYS A 121 -4.82 1.25 20.82
C CYS A 121 -4.16 0.70 22.09
N ASN A 122 -4.27 -0.59 22.37
CA ASN A 122 -3.61 -1.19 23.54
C ASN A 122 -2.09 -1.40 23.26
N GLY A 123 -1.40 -0.31 22.91
CA GLY A 123 -0.08 -0.27 22.29
C GLY A 123 0.27 1.16 21.81
N ASN A 124 1.22 1.27 20.89
CA ASN A 124 1.62 2.55 20.28
C ASN A 124 0.91 2.75 18.93
N LEU A 125 0.31 3.92 18.72
CA LEU A 125 -0.29 4.29 17.45
C LEU A 125 0.71 5.08 16.61
N ALA A 126 1.10 4.52 15.47
CA ALA A 126 1.83 5.21 14.43
C ALA A 126 0.85 5.85 13.45
N ARG A 127 0.94 7.16 13.24
CA ARG A 127 0.07 7.90 12.31
C ARG A 127 0.88 8.58 11.22
N TYR A 128 0.51 8.34 9.97
CA TYR A 128 1.14 8.92 8.78
C TYR A 128 0.31 10.08 8.25
N GLN A 129 0.85 11.29 8.27
CA GLN A 129 0.13 12.50 7.84
C GLN A 129 0.97 13.41 6.97
N PHE A 130 0.30 14.20 6.14
CA PHE A 130 0.87 15.36 5.46
C PHE A 130 -0.14 16.52 5.56
N TYR A 131 0.30 17.75 5.29
CA TYR A 131 -0.59 18.92 5.28
C TYR A 131 -1.27 19.08 3.92
N LYS A 132 -2.59 19.23 3.90
CA LYS A 132 -3.34 19.49 2.67
C LYS A 132 -2.87 20.78 2.00
N SER A 133 -2.95 20.81 0.67
CA SER A 133 -2.66 22.03 -0.07
C SER A 133 -3.60 23.20 0.31
N GLY A 134 -3.14 24.44 0.15
CA GLY A 134 -3.78 25.64 0.71
C GLY A 134 -3.97 25.73 2.25
N SER A 135 -3.84 24.64 3.03
CA SER A 135 -4.33 24.54 4.41
C SER A 135 -3.28 24.14 5.47
N GLN A 136 -3.64 24.33 6.75
CA GLN A 136 -2.97 23.74 7.93
C GLN A 136 -3.63 22.41 8.38
N GLU A 137 -4.68 21.96 7.70
CA GLU A 137 -5.34 20.69 7.98
C GLU A 137 -4.44 19.50 7.59
N LYS A 138 -4.27 18.54 8.51
CA LYS A 138 -3.55 17.29 8.25
C LYS A 138 -4.45 16.26 7.56
N TYR A 139 -3.97 15.68 6.47
CA TYR A 139 -4.54 14.48 5.87
C TYR A 139 -3.82 13.24 6.41
N THR A 140 -4.57 12.30 7.01
CA THR A 140 -4.03 10.99 7.41
C THR A 140 -4.06 10.03 6.21
N VAL A 141 -2.88 9.51 5.84
CA VAL A 141 -2.74 8.46 4.82
C VAL A 141 -3.05 7.09 5.40
N ALA A 142 -2.47 6.81 6.57
CA ALA A 142 -2.62 5.54 7.27
C ALA A 142 -2.34 5.68 8.77
N GLU A 143 -2.84 4.74 9.55
CA GLU A 143 -2.55 4.55 10.97
C GLU A 143 -2.26 3.07 11.24
N THR A 144 -1.38 2.77 12.20
CA THR A 144 -1.13 1.40 12.69
C THR A 144 -0.95 1.37 14.19
N CYS A 145 -1.74 0.53 14.86
CA CYS A 145 -1.61 0.23 16.27
C CYS A 145 -0.65 -0.95 16.45
N TYR A 146 0.39 -0.79 17.27
CA TYR A 146 1.47 -1.76 17.43
C TYR A 146 1.74 -2.11 18.91
N ASP A 147 1.76 -3.40 19.23
CA ASP A 147 2.17 -3.91 20.53
C ASP A 147 3.69 -4.00 20.60
N THR A 148 4.33 -3.08 21.32
CA THR A 148 5.80 -3.04 21.50
C THR A 148 6.34 -4.09 22.48
N ILE A 149 5.48 -4.74 23.27
CA ILE A 149 5.87 -5.80 24.20
C ILE A 149 5.95 -7.12 23.44
N ARG A 150 4.89 -7.49 22.72
CA ARG A 150 4.83 -8.72 21.91
C ARG A 150 5.51 -8.57 20.55
N ASN A 151 5.73 -7.35 20.08
CA ASN A 151 6.28 -7.01 18.76
C ASN A 151 5.42 -7.56 17.61
N ILE A 152 4.17 -7.11 17.55
CA ILE A 152 3.18 -7.47 16.51
C ILE A 152 2.23 -6.28 16.29
N PRO A 153 1.87 -5.92 15.05
CA PRO A 153 0.76 -4.99 14.84
C PRO A 153 -0.56 -5.59 15.31
N ILE A 154 -1.38 -4.76 15.94
CA ILE A 154 -2.74 -5.10 16.37
C ILE A 154 -3.68 -4.88 15.19
N TYR A 155 -3.65 -3.68 14.61
CA TYR A 155 -4.40 -3.32 13.40
C TYR A 155 -3.76 -2.15 12.65
N SER A 156 -4.12 -1.98 11.39
CA SER A 156 -3.88 -0.80 10.55
C SER A 156 -5.20 -0.26 10.00
N HIS A 157 -5.26 1.04 9.71
CA HIS A 157 -6.35 1.71 8.99
C HIS A 157 -5.76 2.58 7.88
N TYR A 158 -6.28 2.48 6.67
CA TYR A 158 -5.82 3.29 5.53
C TYR A 158 -6.91 3.45 4.47
N LYS A 159 -6.76 4.47 3.62
CA LYS A 159 -7.63 4.70 2.46
C LYS A 159 -7.00 4.11 1.21
N VAL A 160 -7.78 3.39 0.39
CA VAL A 160 -7.28 2.84 -0.87
C VAL A 160 -7.15 3.96 -1.90
N ALA A 161 -5.92 4.31 -2.24
CA ALA A 161 -5.58 5.07 -3.43
C ALA A 161 -5.16 4.10 -4.54
N LEU A 162 -5.30 4.52 -5.79
CA LEU A 162 -4.84 3.74 -6.95
C LEU A 162 -3.50 4.29 -7.43
N PRO A 163 -2.36 3.66 -7.08
CA PRO A 163 -1.14 3.87 -7.81
C PRO A 163 -1.22 3.11 -9.15
N PRO A 164 -0.39 3.50 -10.13
CA PRO A 164 -0.03 2.59 -11.22
C PRO A 164 0.73 1.37 -10.68
N GLN A 165 0.99 0.40 -11.56
CA GLN A 165 1.57 -0.89 -11.19
C GLN A 165 3.08 -0.87 -10.90
N TYR A 166 3.77 0.29 -10.93
CA TYR A 166 5.22 0.28 -10.74
C TYR A 166 5.63 -0.07 -9.31
N LEU A 167 6.47 -1.12 -9.18
CA LEU A 167 7.00 -1.65 -7.93
C LEU A 167 8.49 -1.34 -7.81
N GLU A 168 8.82 -0.17 -7.26
CA GLU A 168 10.19 0.21 -6.90
C GLU A 168 10.69 -0.69 -5.75
N SER A 169 11.94 -1.16 -5.80
CA SER A 169 12.59 -1.91 -4.72
C SER A 169 13.46 -0.99 -3.87
N GLU A 170 12.97 -0.62 -2.69
CA GLU A 170 13.73 0.08 -1.65
C GLU A 170 13.71 -0.72 -0.34
N ASP A 171 14.69 -0.47 0.51
CA ASP A 171 14.90 -1.17 1.78
C ASP A 171 13.81 -0.90 2.83
N VAL A 172 13.66 -1.86 3.75
CA VAL A 172 12.72 -1.77 4.89
C VAL A 172 13.27 -0.79 5.92
N SER A 173 12.42 0.11 6.44
CA SER A 173 12.83 1.09 7.46
C SER A 173 12.12 0.87 8.79
N ALA A 174 12.86 1.04 9.88
CA ALA A 174 12.28 1.01 11.21
C ALA A 174 11.50 2.30 11.52
N ALA A 175 10.62 2.24 12.52
CA ALA A 175 9.98 3.42 13.09
C ALA A 175 10.75 3.94 14.30
N SER A 176 10.53 5.21 14.67
CA SER A 176 11.24 5.89 15.75
C SER A 176 11.06 5.27 17.15
N PHE A 177 9.98 4.53 17.36
CA PHE A 177 9.65 3.84 18.62
C PHE A 177 10.11 2.37 18.66
N MET A 178 10.99 1.97 17.73
CA MET A 178 11.42 0.58 17.52
C MET A 178 12.96 0.50 17.48
N SER A 179 13.56 -0.52 18.11
CA SER A 179 14.99 -0.78 17.92
C SER A 179 15.22 -1.34 16.52
N ALA A 180 15.66 -0.46 15.61
CA ALA A 180 15.78 -0.75 14.18
C ALA A 180 16.57 -2.04 13.89
N VAL A 181 17.65 -2.25 14.63
CA VAL A 181 18.59 -3.37 14.43
C VAL A 181 17.95 -4.72 14.79
N ASP A 182 17.15 -4.80 15.86
CA ASP A 182 16.53 -6.07 16.28
C ASP A 182 15.38 -6.46 15.35
N ILE A 183 14.52 -5.50 14.98
CA ILE A 183 13.30 -5.84 14.22
C ILE A 183 13.61 -6.13 12.76
N LEU A 184 14.46 -5.31 12.11
CA LEU A 184 14.83 -5.53 10.72
C LEU A 184 15.62 -6.83 10.53
N SER A 185 16.39 -7.27 11.53
CA SER A 185 17.07 -8.58 11.49
C SER A 185 16.13 -9.74 11.77
N VAL A 186 15.11 -9.59 12.62
CA VAL A 186 14.08 -10.62 12.86
C VAL A 186 13.22 -10.88 11.63
N TYR A 187 12.90 -9.86 10.82
CA TYR A 187 12.05 -10.00 9.64
C TYR A 187 12.76 -10.41 8.33
N ARG A 188 14.05 -10.79 8.38
CA ARG A 188 14.72 -11.38 7.21
C ARG A 188 14.28 -12.83 7.04
N SER A 189 13.91 -13.23 5.82
CA SER A 189 13.40 -14.58 5.53
C SER A 189 14.39 -15.70 5.89
N ASP A 190 15.70 -15.47 5.73
CA ASP A 190 16.75 -16.43 6.12
C ASP A 190 16.75 -16.69 7.64
N GLU A 191 16.68 -15.63 8.46
CA GLU A 191 16.62 -15.74 9.93
C GLU A 191 15.26 -16.22 10.45
N ILE A 192 14.14 -15.84 9.82
CA ILE A 192 12.80 -16.36 10.11
C ILE A 192 12.81 -17.89 10.01
N ASN A 193 13.15 -18.41 8.83
CA ASN A 193 12.96 -19.83 8.52
C ASN A 193 13.96 -20.70 9.29
N LYS A 194 15.21 -20.24 9.48
CA LYS A 194 16.20 -20.87 10.37
C LYS A 194 15.70 -21.04 11.81
N LYS A 195 14.99 -20.06 12.36
CA LYS A 195 14.41 -20.15 13.72
C LYS A 195 13.22 -21.10 13.76
N ILE A 196 12.36 -21.07 12.75
CA ILE A 196 11.18 -21.95 12.65
C ILE A 196 11.62 -23.42 12.47
N SER A 197 12.64 -23.71 11.66
CA SER A 197 13.26 -25.04 11.57
C SER A 197 13.79 -25.53 12.92
N LYS A 198 14.33 -24.63 13.76
CA LYS A 198 14.82 -24.97 15.10
C LYS A 198 13.68 -25.24 16.10
N ILE A 199 12.52 -24.59 15.94
CA ILE A 199 11.33 -24.78 16.79
C ILE A 199 10.60 -26.08 16.43
N LEU A 200 10.38 -26.33 15.14
CA LEU A 200 9.59 -27.47 14.65
C LEU A 200 10.43 -28.72 14.40
N GLY A 201 11.74 -28.58 14.23
CA GLY A 201 12.65 -29.64 13.79
C GLY A 201 12.73 -29.74 12.27
N ASN A 202 13.88 -30.23 11.80
CA ASN A 202 14.21 -30.36 10.38
C ASN A 202 13.11 -31.11 9.60
N GLY A 203 12.77 -30.61 8.41
CA GLY A 203 11.81 -31.22 7.48
C GLY A 203 10.45 -30.53 7.37
N HIS A 204 10.09 -29.65 8.31
CA HIS A 204 8.88 -28.82 8.24
C HIS A 204 9.01 -27.68 7.23
N THR A 205 10.12 -26.95 7.28
CA THR A 205 10.51 -25.94 6.30
C THR A 205 11.15 -26.64 5.09
N ARG A 206 10.40 -26.70 3.99
CA ARG A 206 10.85 -27.15 2.66
C ARG A 206 10.95 -25.94 1.73
N SER A 207 11.26 -26.16 0.46
CA SER A 207 11.29 -25.11 -0.58
C SER A 207 9.94 -24.42 -0.86
N SER A 208 8.84 -24.95 -0.31
CA SER A 208 7.45 -24.46 -0.47
C SER A 208 6.71 -24.29 0.86
N ASN A 209 7.43 -24.28 1.99
CA ASN A 209 6.87 -24.06 3.33
C ASN A 209 7.72 -22.97 4.01
N VAL A 210 7.67 -21.76 3.46
CA VAL A 210 8.58 -20.66 3.80
C VAL A 210 7.78 -19.48 4.30
N LEU A 211 8.09 -18.99 5.51
CA LEU A 211 7.50 -17.76 6.01
C LEU A 211 8.17 -16.55 5.35
N TYR A 212 7.34 -15.65 4.83
CA TYR A 212 7.73 -14.38 4.23
C TYR A 212 7.20 -13.21 5.06
N THR A 213 7.95 -12.11 5.02
CA THR A 213 7.56 -10.84 5.62
C THR A 213 6.69 -10.06 4.63
N VAL A 214 5.51 -9.63 5.06
CA VAL A 214 4.58 -8.79 4.28
C VAL A 214 4.03 -7.67 5.15
N SER A 215 3.40 -6.66 4.54
CA SER A 215 2.81 -5.51 5.23
C SER A 215 1.29 -5.66 5.40
N LEU A 216 0.76 -5.25 6.55
CA LEU A 216 -0.70 -5.07 6.76
C LEU A 216 -1.32 -4.04 5.80
N ILE A 217 -0.50 -3.12 5.29
CA ILE A 217 -0.87 -2.07 4.35
C ILE A 217 -0.17 -2.38 3.02
N PRO A 218 -0.85 -3.03 2.05
CA PRO A 218 -0.27 -3.30 0.74
C PRO A 218 0.14 -2.00 0.04
N LYS A 219 1.37 -1.93 -0.48
CA LYS A 219 1.86 -0.81 -1.33
C LYS A 219 0.95 -0.61 -2.56
N GLU A 220 0.29 -1.69 -2.97
CA GLU A 220 -0.72 -1.81 -4.00
C GLU A 220 -1.96 -0.91 -3.77
N HIS A 221 -2.25 -0.57 -2.51
CA HIS A 221 -3.40 0.24 -2.08
C HIS A 221 -3.02 1.69 -1.74
N LEU A 222 -1.73 2.04 -1.85
CA LEU A 222 -1.21 3.36 -1.46
C LEU A 222 -0.88 4.20 -2.68
N HIS A 223 -1.08 5.51 -2.57
CA HIS A 223 -0.61 6.43 -3.60
C HIS A 223 0.92 6.30 -3.74
N THR A 224 1.47 6.43 -4.95
CA THR A 224 2.92 6.25 -5.20
C THR A 224 3.77 7.03 -4.21
N GLN A 225 3.42 8.31 -3.99
CA GLN A 225 4.12 9.23 -3.11
C GLN A 225 4.13 8.78 -1.62
N PHE A 226 3.38 7.74 -1.24
CA PHE A 226 3.28 7.20 0.12
C PHE A 226 3.56 5.68 0.21
N LYS A 227 4.12 5.05 -0.85
CA LYS A 227 4.47 3.61 -0.83
C LYS A 227 5.49 3.25 0.27
N ASP A 228 6.21 4.22 0.83
CA ASP A 228 7.13 4.01 1.94
C ASP A 228 6.42 3.57 3.24
N VAL A 229 5.13 3.89 3.41
CA VAL A 229 4.33 3.45 4.57
C VAL A 229 4.34 1.93 4.70
N SER A 230 4.16 1.18 3.62
CA SER A 230 4.13 -0.29 3.67
C SER A 230 5.46 -0.90 4.13
N ARG A 231 6.58 -0.18 3.95
CA ARG A 231 7.96 -0.62 4.26
C ARG A 231 8.35 -0.44 5.74
N ARG A 232 7.41 -0.02 6.58
CA ARG A 232 7.71 0.41 7.95
C ARG A 232 7.57 -0.75 8.91
N ALA A 233 8.57 -0.96 9.77
CA ALA A 233 8.70 -2.17 10.57
C ALA A 233 7.48 -2.54 11.45
N HIS A 234 6.68 -1.57 11.90
CA HIS A 234 5.45 -1.84 12.67
C HIS A 234 4.27 -2.29 11.82
N ASN A 235 4.32 -2.14 10.49
CA ASN A 235 3.30 -2.67 9.58
C ASN A 235 3.57 -4.12 9.18
N LEU A 236 4.72 -4.68 9.58
CA LEU A 236 5.18 -5.98 9.11
C LEU A 236 4.57 -7.13 9.91
N ILE A 237 4.17 -8.17 9.19
CA ILE A 237 3.70 -9.46 9.68
C ILE A 237 4.44 -10.57 8.93
N THR A 238 4.25 -11.83 9.36
CA THR A 238 4.71 -12.99 8.61
C THR A 238 3.55 -13.87 8.17
N LEU A 239 3.52 -14.22 6.88
CA LEU A 239 2.58 -15.18 6.30
C LEU A 239 3.37 -16.31 5.64
N TRP A 240 2.78 -17.51 5.57
CA TRP A 240 3.32 -18.59 4.74
C TRP A 240 3.24 -18.22 3.25
N ASP A 241 4.17 -18.72 2.45
CA ASP A 241 4.27 -18.48 1.01
C ASP A 241 2.98 -18.85 0.26
N ASN A 242 2.43 -20.02 0.56
CA ASN A 242 1.17 -20.50 -0.01
C ASN A 242 -0.03 -19.58 0.30
N VAL A 243 -0.04 -18.94 1.48
CA VAL A 243 -1.08 -17.98 1.90
C VAL A 243 -0.84 -16.60 1.29
N LEU A 244 0.42 -16.14 1.27
CA LEU A 244 0.85 -14.84 0.76
C LEU A 244 0.56 -14.71 -0.74
N TYR A 245 1.04 -15.66 -1.54
CA TYR A 245 0.85 -15.69 -2.99
C TYR A 245 -0.48 -16.35 -3.40
N GLY A 246 -1.24 -16.85 -2.43
CA GLY A 246 -2.60 -17.35 -2.60
C GLY A 246 -3.64 -16.27 -2.28
N ASN A 247 -4.49 -16.54 -1.30
CA ASN A 247 -5.68 -15.72 -1.05
C ASN A 247 -5.39 -14.33 -0.48
N PHE A 248 -4.22 -14.09 0.14
CA PHE A 248 -3.83 -12.74 0.51
C PHE A 248 -3.64 -11.86 -0.73
N GLU A 249 -2.87 -12.30 -1.73
CA GLU A 249 -2.68 -11.54 -2.97
C GLU A 249 -3.99 -11.44 -3.78
N ASN A 250 -4.80 -12.50 -3.85
CA ASN A 250 -6.12 -12.45 -4.49
C ASN A 250 -7.00 -11.34 -3.89
N LEU A 251 -7.11 -11.26 -2.56
CA LEU A 251 -7.88 -10.23 -1.86
C LEU A 251 -7.33 -8.82 -2.15
N VAL A 252 -6.00 -8.65 -2.18
CA VAL A 252 -5.37 -7.37 -2.57
C VAL A 252 -5.78 -6.97 -3.99
N GLN A 253 -5.71 -7.88 -4.96
CA GLN A 253 -6.10 -7.57 -6.34
C GLN A 253 -7.61 -7.28 -6.48
N ASP A 254 -8.47 -7.98 -5.74
CA ASP A 254 -9.92 -7.75 -5.71
C ASP A 254 -10.25 -6.37 -5.11
N ILE A 255 -9.61 -5.96 -4.01
CA ILE A 255 -9.77 -4.61 -3.42
C ILE A 255 -9.31 -3.52 -4.41
N ARG A 256 -8.18 -3.72 -5.10
CA ARG A 256 -7.74 -2.82 -6.18
C ARG A 256 -8.77 -2.72 -7.29
N LYS A 257 -9.36 -3.85 -7.72
CA LYS A 257 -10.36 -3.89 -8.78
C LYS A 257 -11.64 -3.17 -8.35
N LEU A 258 -12.09 -3.37 -7.11
CA LEU A 258 -13.23 -2.67 -6.53
C LEU A 258 -12.99 -1.14 -6.55
N ARG A 259 -11.82 -0.68 -6.09
CA ARG A 259 -11.47 0.76 -6.04
C ARG A 259 -11.49 1.44 -7.41
N LYS A 260 -11.17 0.74 -8.51
CA LYS A 260 -11.22 1.28 -9.89
C LYS A 260 -12.62 1.77 -10.30
N HIS A 261 -13.69 1.31 -9.65
CA HIS A 261 -15.06 1.78 -9.87
C HIS A 261 -15.37 3.09 -9.13
N GLN A 262 -14.36 3.95 -8.93
CA GLN A 262 -14.40 5.27 -8.27
C GLN A 262 -14.85 5.32 -6.79
N ARG A 263 -15.25 4.20 -6.19
CA ARG A 263 -15.65 4.03 -4.77
C ARG A 263 -14.59 4.50 -3.76
N THR A 264 -14.98 5.17 -2.67
CA THR A 264 -14.06 5.49 -1.56
C THR A 264 -13.98 4.31 -0.60
N LEU A 265 -12.89 3.54 -0.71
CA LEU A 265 -12.62 2.40 0.16
C LEU A 265 -11.71 2.78 1.33
N GLU A 266 -12.12 2.46 2.54
CA GLU A 266 -11.28 2.46 3.73
C GLU A 266 -11.07 1.02 4.19
N ILE A 267 -9.83 0.64 4.47
CA ILE A 267 -9.48 -0.71 4.92
C ILE A 267 -9.03 -0.66 6.36
N PHE A 268 -9.56 -1.56 7.18
CA PHE A 268 -9.01 -1.89 8.49
C PHE A 268 -8.44 -3.30 8.40
N SER A 269 -7.15 -3.49 8.64
CA SER A 269 -6.51 -4.81 8.54
C SER A 269 -5.75 -5.14 9.81
N GLY A 270 -5.49 -6.42 10.06
CA GLY A 270 -4.74 -6.84 11.23
C GLY A 270 -4.46 -8.33 11.22
N VAL A 271 -4.05 -8.83 12.38
CA VAL A 271 -3.71 -10.24 12.57
C VAL A 271 -4.22 -10.76 13.91
N SER A 272 -4.35 -12.08 14.01
CA SER A 272 -4.63 -12.75 15.28
C SER A 272 -3.55 -12.40 16.32
N GLN A 273 -3.99 -12.19 17.56
CA GLN A 273 -3.09 -11.89 18.67
C GLN A 273 -2.56 -13.15 19.36
N THR A 274 -3.20 -14.29 19.08
CA THR A 274 -2.72 -15.66 19.34
C THR A 274 -1.70 -16.07 18.27
N PRO A 275 -0.57 -16.71 18.65
CA PRO A 275 0.37 -17.27 17.69
C PRO A 275 -0.22 -18.51 16.98
N ALA A 276 0.12 -18.69 15.70
CA ALA A 276 -0.04 -19.95 15.01
C ALA A 276 0.65 -21.09 15.77
N GLN A 277 0.08 -22.29 15.71
CA GLN A 277 0.63 -23.49 16.33
C GLN A 277 0.84 -24.59 15.28
N LEU A 278 1.96 -25.30 15.38
CA LEU A 278 2.23 -26.48 14.56
C LEU A 278 2.80 -27.61 15.43
N THR A 279 2.47 -28.84 15.05
CA THR A 279 3.04 -30.04 15.66
C THR A 279 4.49 -30.21 15.21
N ASN A 280 5.43 -30.22 16.16
CA ASN A 280 6.85 -30.41 15.85
C ASN A 280 7.20 -31.89 15.60
N THR A 281 8.45 -32.18 15.20
CA THR A 281 8.95 -33.55 14.94
C THR A 281 8.91 -34.50 16.15
N LYS A 282 8.59 -34.00 17.36
CA LYS A 282 8.39 -34.80 18.58
C LYS A 282 6.90 -35.03 18.89
N GLY A 283 6.00 -34.74 17.95
CA GLY A 283 4.55 -34.88 18.13
C GLY A 283 3.91 -33.84 19.05
N LYS A 284 4.62 -32.75 19.39
CA LYS A 284 4.12 -31.72 20.31
C LYS A 284 3.67 -30.46 19.56
N LEU A 285 2.41 -30.07 19.77
CA LEU A 285 1.86 -28.78 19.36
C LEU A 285 2.66 -27.63 19.98
N THR A 286 3.14 -26.71 19.14
CA THR A 286 4.14 -25.69 19.51
C THR A 286 3.81 -24.35 18.88
N ASP A 287 3.72 -23.30 19.71
CA ASP A 287 3.54 -21.92 19.27
C ASP A 287 4.73 -21.43 18.42
N LEU A 288 4.43 -20.71 17.34
CA LEU A 288 5.42 -20.12 16.45
C LEU A 288 5.79 -18.70 16.87
N TYR A 289 7.07 -18.49 17.22
CA TYR A 289 7.63 -17.19 17.58
C TYR A 289 9.00 -16.98 16.92
N LEU A 290 9.21 -15.82 16.30
CA LEU A 290 10.45 -15.46 15.61
C LEU A 290 11.54 -14.93 16.55
N ASN A 291 11.24 -14.81 17.85
CA ASN A 291 12.23 -14.48 18.88
C ASN A 291 11.88 -15.19 20.20
N VAL A 292 12.73 -16.14 20.60
CA VAL A 292 12.61 -16.87 21.86
C VAL A 292 13.91 -16.70 22.65
N LYS A 293 13.86 -15.90 23.71
CA LYS A 293 14.91 -15.72 24.72
C LYS A 293 14.53 -16.52 25.97
N ARG A 294 15.50 -16.75 26.88
CA ARG A 294 15.36 -17.68 28.02
C ARG A 294 14.06 -17.52 28.84
N ASN A 295 13.61 -16.27 29.04
CA ASN A 295 12.40 -15.93 29.82
C ASN A 295 11.36 -15.12 29.02
N SER A 296 11.49 -15.00 27.68
CA SER A 296 10.54 -14.19 26.89
C SER A 296 10.39 -14.67 25.44
N LYS A 297 9.16 -14.57 24.93
CA LYS A 297 8.82 -14.79 23.52
C LYS A 297 8.29 -13.48 22.93
N SER A 298 8.65 -13.17 21.69
CA SER A 298 8.17 -12.00 20.93
C SER A 298 8.16 -12.33 19.43
N PHE A 299 7.53 -11.46 18.63
CA PHE A 299 7.27 -11.67 17.21
C PHE A 299 6.54 -13.00 16.96
N PRO A 300 5.31 -13.18 17.49
CA PRO A 300 4.49 -14.33 17.14
C PRO A 300 4.21 -14.36 15.64
N VAL A 301 4.25 -15.54 15.03
CA VAL A 301 3.66 -15.75 13.71
C VAL A 301 2.14 -15.82 13.92
N PRO A 302 1.32 -15.01 13.24
CA PRO A 302 -0.12 -15.00 13.48
C PRO A 302 -0.80 -16.28 12.94
N GLU A 303 -1.87 -16.71 13.59
CA GLU A 303 -2.76 -17.80 13.16
C GLU A 303 -3.62 -17.40 11.93
N PHE A 304 -4.00 -16.13 11.83
CA PHE A 304 -4.73 -15.58 10.68
C PHE A 304 -4.45 -14.09 10.47
N TYR A 305 -4.60 -13.68 9.21
CA TYR A 305 -4.76 -12.28 8.79
C TYR A 305 -6.25 -11.94 8.71
N TRP A 306 -6.62 -10.69 8.94
CA TRP A 306 -7.97 -10.20 8.69
C TRP A 306 -7.97 -8.82 8.04
N ALA A 307 -9.02 -8.55 7.27
CA ALA A 307 -9.28 -7.24 6.67
C ALA A 307 -10.79 -6.94 6.64
N VAL A 308 -11.15 -5.70 6.92
CA VAL A 308 -12.49 -5.14 6.71
C VAL A 308 -12.39 -4.13 5.58
N VAL A 309 -13.17 -4.36 4.53
CA VAL A 309 -13.30 -3.47 3.39
C VAL A 309 -14.57 -2.65 3.60
N TYR A 310 -14.43 -1.36 3.89
CA TYR A 310 -15.54 -0.42 4.07
C TYR A 310 -15.67 0.50 2.85
N GLU A 311 -16.85 0.51 2.23
CA GLU A 311 -17.23 1.45 1.17
C GLU A 311 -17.99 2.63 1.77
N ARG A 312 -17.41 3.83 1.69
CA ARG A 312 -17.91 5.01 2.39
C ARG A 312 -19.22 5.54 1.82
N GLU A 313 -19.44 5.44 0.51
CA GLU A 313 -20.64 5.95 -0.16
C GLU A 313 -21.89 5.11 0.10
N SER A 314 -21.75 3.78 0.16
CA SER A 314 -22.86 2.85 0.41
C SER A 314 -23.03 2.50 1.89
N GLN A 315 -22.03 2.84 2.71
CA GLN A 315 -21.88 2.41 4.11
C GLN A 315 -21.89 0.89 4.30
N LYS A 316 -21.54 0.13 3.26
CA LYS A 316 -21.38 -1.32 3.34
C LYS A 316 -19.97 -1.67 3.79
N ALA A 317 -19.85 -2.69 4.63
CA ALA A 317 -18.56 -3.31 4.91
C ALA A 317 -18.68 -4.84 4.84
N VAL A 318 -17.55 -5.49 4.59
CA VAL A 318 -17.41 -6.93 4.74
C VAL A 318 -16.04 -7.26 5.33
N ALA A 319 -16.01 -8.25 6.21
CA ALA A 319 -14.80 -8.78 6.81
C ALA A 319 -14.31 -9.99 6.03
N PHE A 320 -13.00 -10.15 5.96
CA PHE A 320 -12.28 -11.30 5.43
C PHE A 320 -11.35 -11.80 6.52
N ILE A 321 -11.32 -13.11 6.75
CA ILE A 321 -10.34 -13.76 7.62
C ILE A 321 -9.62 -14.83 6.81
N ILE A 322 -8.30 -14.68 6.67
CA ILE A 322 -7.44 -15.58 5.89
C ILE A 322 -6.58 -16.37 6.87
N ARG A 323 -6.76 -17.70 6.90
CA ARG A 323 -5.93 -18.61 7.70
C ARG A 323 -4.47 -18.51 7.28
N ASN A 324 -3.57 -18.35 8.26
CA ASN A 324 -2.13 -18.36 8.04
C ASN A 324 -1.57 -19.74 8.39
N ASN A 325 -1.98 -20.73 7.61
CA ASN A 325 -1.73 -22.14 7.82
C ASN A 325 -0.86 -22.75 6.71
N LEU A 326 -0.16 -23.83 7.05
CA LEU A 326 0.51 -24.68 6.05
C LEU A 326 -0.53 -25.51 5.27
N GLU A 327 -0.17 -25.87 4.05
CA GLU A 327 -0.96 -26.66 3.10
C GLU A 327 -1.64 -27.88 3.74
N GLY A 328 -2.87 -28.18 3.28
CA GLY A 328 -3.60 -29.40 3.65
C GLY A 328 -4.21 -29.42 5.07
N SER A 329 -4.12 -28.34 5.84
CA SER A 329 -4.81 -28.23 7.13
C SER A 329 -6.24 -27.73 6.96
N ASN A 330 -7.19 -28.66 6.93
CA ASN A 330 -8.63 -28.34 6.97
C ASN A 330 -8.97 -27.57 8.25
N THR A 331 -9.61 -26.40 8.12
CA THR A 331 -10.16 -25.66 9.26
C THR A 331 -11.65 -25.44 9.09
N ASN A 332 -12.37 -25.28 10.21
CA ASN A 332 -13.75 -24.83 10.18
C ASN A 332 -13.78 -23.33 9.88
N ASP A 333 -14.82 -22.89 9.16
CA ASP A 333 -15.15 -21.47 9.03
C ASP A 333 -15.28 -20.82 10.42
N LEU A 334 -14.81 -19.58 10.51
CA LEU A 334 -14.83 -18.81 11.76
C LEU A 334 -16.17 -18.09 12.00
N CYS A 335 -17.00 -17.98 10.97
CA CYS A 335 -18.27 -17.24 10.93
C CYS A 335 -19.19 -17.84 9.85
N THR A 336 -20.37 -17.26 9.67
CA THR A 336 -21.23 -17.55 8.51
C THR A 336 -20.56 -17.05 7.24
N ASN A 337 -20.10 -17.96 6.38
CA ASN A 337 -19.33 -17.58 5.20
C ASN A 337 -20.23 -16.96 4.11
N ILE A 338 -20.10 -15.65 3.89
CA ILE A 338 -20.83 -14.88 2.87
C ILE A 338 -20.04 -14.63 1.59
N CYS A 339 -18.93 -15.35 1.34
CA CYS A 339 -18.10 -15.10 0.15
C CYS A 339 -18.90 -15.26 -1.15
N ASP A 340 -19.81 -16.24 -1.23
CA ASP A 340 -20.63 -16.48 -2.42
C ASP A 340 -21.57 -15.32 -2.79
N ASP A 341 -21.98 -14.49 -1.83
CA ASP A 341 -22.80 -13.30 -2.09
C ASP A 341 -22.00 -12.13 -2.70
N LEU A 342 -20.67 -12.11 -2.53
CA LEU A 342 -19.81 -10.99 -2.93
C LEU A 342 -19.41 -11.08 -4.41
N ASN A 343 -20.06 -10.30 -5.28
CA ASN A 343 -19.79 -10.33 -6.72
C ASN A 343 -18.45 -9.70 -7.16
N TRP A 344 -17.74 -8.98 -6.28
CA TRP A 344 -16.53 -8.24 -6.63
C TRP A 344 -15.22 -8.97 -6.32
N ILE A 345 -15.26 -10.09 -5.59
CA ILE A 345 -14.09 -10.88 -5.18
C ILE A 345 -13.74 -11.98 -6.21
N GLU A 346 -13.51 -11.55 -7.45
CA GLU A 346 -13.34 -12.46 -8.58
C GLU A 346 -12.10 -13.37 -8.46
N ASN A 347 -10.97 -12.86 -7.92
CA ASN A 347 -9.75 -13.66 -7.78
C ASN A 347 -9.86 -14.68 -6.64
N LEU A 348 -10.54 -14.32 -5.55
CA LEU A 348 -10.90 -15.26 -4.47
C LEU A 348 -11.94 -16.31 -4.92
N LYS A 349 -12.86 -15.97 -5.84
CA LYS A 349 -13.85 -16.92 -6.36
C LYS A 349 -13.34 -17.81 -7.48
N LEU A 350 -12.34 -17.36 -8.23
CA LEU A 350 -11.72 -18.13 -9.31
C LEU A 350 -11.31 -19.51 -8.79
N ASN A 351 -11.75 -20.58 -9.47
CA ASN A 351 -11.49 -21.98 -9.09
C ASN A 351 -11.82 -22.34 -7.62
N ASN A 352 -12.74 -21.61 -6.97
CA ASN A 352 -13.07 -21.75 -5.55
C ASN A 352 -11.87 -21.49 -4.60
N ASN A 353 -10.95 -20.59 -5.00
CA ASN A 353 -9.73 -20.28 -4.26
C ASN A 353 -9.98 -19.94 -2.78
N TYR A 354 -11.05 -19.19 -2.45
CA TYR A 354 -11.36 -18.80 -1.06
C TYR A 354 -11.51 -20.00 -0.12
N ASN A 355 -12.08 -21.11 -0.59
CA ASN A 355 -12.21 -22.33 0.22
C ASN A 355 -10.99 -23.28 0.09
N ASN A 356 -9.98 -22.92 -0.70
CA ASN A 356 -8.77 -23.72 -0.84
C ASN A 356 -7.82 -23.48 0.35
N ALA A 357 -7.72 -24.47 1.24
CA ALA A 357 -6.79 -24.45 2.37
C ALA A 357 -5.30 -24.41 1.95
N GLU A 358 -4.96 -24.84 0.73
CA GLU A 358 -3.61 -24.71 0.17
C GLU A 358 -3.25 -23.25 -0.14
N LEU A 359 -4.24 -22.37 -0.37
CA LEU A 359 -4.03 -20.94 -0.65
C LEU A 359 -4.28 -20.05 0.58
N GLY A 360 -4.44 -20.65 1.77
CA GLY A 360 -4.93 -19.98 2.97
C GLY A 360 -6.44 -19.79 2.95
N GLN A 361 -7.17 -20.70 3.60
CA GLN A 361 -8.65 -20.68 3.60
C GLN A 361 -9.17 -19.31 4.07
N THR A 362 -10.09 -18.73 3.30
CA THR A 362 -10.65 -17.40 3.49
C THR A 362 -12.15 -17.48 3.75
N THR A 363 -12.56 -17.02 4.93
CA THR A 363 -13.99 -16.88 5.27
C THR A 363 -14.37 -15.41 5.19
N CYS A 364 -15.46 -15.09 4.50
CA CYS A 364 -16.03 -13.75 4.48
C CYS A 364 -17.12 -13.64 5.56
N CYS A 365 -17.07 -12.63 6.43
CA CYS A 365 -17.95 -12.48 7.58
C CYS A 365 -18.67 -11.13 7.59
N THR A 366 -19.76 -11.06 8.36
CA THR A 366 -20.30 -9.79 8.85
C THR A 366 -19.32 -9.12 9.83
N ILE A 367 -19.45 -7.81 10.05
CA ILE A 367 -18.59 -7.08 11.02
C ILE A 367 -18.92 -7.51 12.46
N GLN A 368 -20.19 -7.82 12.70
CA GLN A 368 -20.78 -8.28 13.95
C GLN A 368 -20.17 -9.62 14.38
N GLU A 369 -19.97 -10.56 13.44
CA GLU A 369 -19.25 -11.82 13.69
C GLU A 369 -17.74 -11.60 13.86
N LEU A 370 -17.10 -10.75 13.04
CA LEU A 370 -15.67 -10.45 13.17
C LEU A 370 -15.31 -9.94 14.57
N VAL A 371 -16.13 -9.04 15.12
CA VAL A 371 -15.94 -8.47 16.46
C VAL A 371 -16.03 -9.53 17.57
N GLN A 372 -16.80 -10.61 17.38
CA GLN A 372 -16.86 -11.74 18.32
C GLN A 372 -15.62 -12.64 18.25
N ILE A 373 -14.95 -12.69 17.09
CA ILE A 373 -13.73 -13.47 16.86
C ILE A 373 -12.49 -12.71 17.34
N ILE A 374 -12.50 -11.37 17.27
CA ILE A 374 -11.30 -10.54 17.44
C ILE A 374 -11.52 -9.43 18.49
N ASN A 375 -11.03 -9.68 19.71
CA ASN A 375 -11.19 -8.79 20.88
C ASN A 375 -10.43 -7.45 20.83
N HIS A 376 -9.61 -7.21 19.79
CA HIS A 376 -8.72 -6.05 19.67
C HIS A 376 -8.88 -5.27 18.35
N VAL A 377 -10.01 -5.49 17.67
CA VAL A 377 -10.45 -4.63 16.56
C VAL A 377 -10.62 -3.21 17.12
N PRO A 378 -10.30 -2.14 16.35
CA PRO A 378 -10.70 -0.77 16.70
C PRO A 378 -12.23 -0.66 16.82
N SER A 379 -12.78 0.53 17.08
CA SER A 379 -14.25 0.72 17.15
C SER A 379 -14.96 0.58 15.78
N LEU A 380 -14.86 -0.57 15.12
CA LEU A 380 -15.74 -0.95 13.99
C LEU A 380 -17.19 -1.15 14.44
N HIS A 381 -17.42 -1.24 15.76
CA HIS A 381 -18.72 -1.00 16.40
C HIS A 381 -19.38 0.32 15.95
N ASP A 382 -18.59 1.35 15.63
CA ASP A 382 -19.07 2.65 15.15
C ASP A 382 -19.29 2.67 13.62
N ILE A 383 -18.85 1.65 12.88
CA ILE A 383 -19.18 1.48 11.45
C ILE A 383 -20.59 0.90 11.37
N ASN A 384 -21.55 1.82 11.44
CA ASN A 384 -22.97 1.55 11.28
C ASN A 384 -23.23 1.04 9.85
N THR A 385 -23.19 -0.28 9.68
CA THR A 385 -23.31 -0.94 8.38
C THR A 385 -24.76 -1.29 8.09
N ASN A 386 -25.20 -0.99 6.87
CA ASN A 386 -26.31 -1.74 6.29
C ASN A 386 -25.70 -3.03 5.72
N ASP A 387 -26.10 -4.20 6.23
CA ASP A 387 -25.53 -5.48 5.82
C ASP A 387 -25.59 -5.63 4.29
N GLY A 388 -24.41 -5.73 3.68
CA GLY A 388 -24.21 -5.47 2.26
C GLY A 388 -24.61 -6.64 1.35
N LYS A 389 -25.89 -6.73 1.00
CA LYS A 389 -26.36 -7.45 -0.20
C LYS A 389 -26.17 -6.62 -1.47
#